data_AF-A0AAU7R195-F1
#
_entry.id   AF-A0AAU7R195-F1
#
_cell.length_a   1.000
_cell.length_b   1.000
_cell.length_c   1.000
_cell.angle_alpha   90.00
_cell.angle_beta   90.00
_cell.angle_gamma   90.00
#
_symmetry.space_group_name_H-M   'P 1'
#
loop_
_entity.id
_entity.type
_entity.pdbx_description
1 polymer ?
#
loop_
_entity_poly.entity_id
_entity_poly.type
_entity_poly.pdbx_seq_one_letter_code
_entity_poly.pdbx_strand_id
1 'polypeptide(L)'
;MNPTSGPATALADALAAEYAAIWAYGVIGVHLTEAARTAARAAEAAHRSRRDALLLQLAEGSGQVPADRAGYALPYPVTDRASALRLAVEIEERTAGHWRAALPHTTGADRNTALAALTDCALRATRWRRTAGMTPVTVPFPGRPA
;
A
#
# COMPACT_ATOMS: atom_id res chain seq x y z
N MET A 1 14.22 8.87 1.00
CA MET A 1 14.34 9.06 -0.46
C MET A 1 13.37 10.15 -0.83
N ASN A 2 13.84 11.31 -1.30
CA ASN A 2 12.96 12.43 -1.66
C ASN A 2 12.16 12.07 -2.92
N PRO A 3 10.90 12.53 -3.03
CA PRO A 3 10.11 12.33 -4.25
C PRO A 3 10.72 13.14 -5.40
N THR A 4 11.12 12.46 -6.45
CA THR A 4 11.60 13.04 -7.71
C THR A 4 10.41 13.45 -8.57
N SER A 5 10.43 14.70 -9.07
CA SER A 5 9.30 15.39 -9.68
C SER A 5 8.80 14.77 -11.00
N GLY A 6 7.48 14.62 -11.14
CA GLY A 6 6.77 14.29 -12.40
C GLY A 6 5.66 13.22 -12.24
N PRO A 7 4.58 13.25 -13.04
CA PRO A 7 3.48 12.27 -12.95
C PRO A 7 3.91 10.82 -13.09
N ALA A 8 4.75 10.54 -14.09
CA ALA A 8 5.27 9.20 -14.34
C ALA A 8 6.08 8.69 -13.14
N THR A 9 6.84 9.57 -12.48
CA THR A 9 7.65 9.24 -11.30
C THR A 9 6.78 8.91 -10.09
N ALA A 10 5.71 9.68 -9.85
CA ALA A 10 4.82 9.41 -8.72
C ALA A 10 4.00 8.12 -8.89
N LEU A 11 3.57 7.81 -10.11
CA LEU A 11 2.91 6.54 -10.43
C LEU A 11 3.88 5.35 -10.39
N ALA A 12 5.13 5.54 -10.82
CA ALA A 12 6.19 4.54 -10.66
C ALA A 12 6.50 4.26 -9.18
N ASP A 13 6.55 5.31 -8.33
CA ASP A 13 6.72 5.16 -6.89
C ASP A 13 5.53 4.42 -6.25
N ALA A 14 4.30 4.69 -6.71
CA ALA A 14 3.12 3.94 -6.28
C ALA A 14 3.21 2.47 -6.71
N LEU A 15 3.65 2.18 -7.93
CA LEU A 15 3.87 0.80 -8.40
C LEU A 15 4.92 0.08 -7.55
N ALA A 16 6.03 0.75 -7.21
CA ALA A 16 7.04 0.19 -6.31
C ALA A 16 6.49 -0.12 -4.91
N ALA A 17 5.57 0.71 -4.40
CA ALA A 17 4.87 0.46 -3.14
C ALA A 17 3.88 -0.72 -3.24
N GLU A 18 3.20 -0.89 -4.38
CA GLU A 18 2.33 -2.03 -4.64
C GLU A 18 3.12 -3.35 -4.66
N TYR A 19 4.29 -3.40 -5.30
CA TYR A 19 5.17 -4.57 -5.23
C TYR A 19 5.56 -4.93 -3.80
N ALA A 20 6.01 -3.93 -3.03
CA ALA A 20 6.38 -4.12 -1.64
C ALA A 20 5.22 -4.64 -0.79
N ALA A 21 4.01 -4.13 -1.02
CA ALA A 21 2.81 -4.56 -0.31
C ALA A 21 2.45 -6.02 -0.61
N ILE A 22 2.49 -6.43 -1.88
CA ILE A 22 2.23 -7.82 -2.28
C ILE A 22 3.22 -8.76 -1.61
N TRP A 23 4.51 -8.42 -1.65
CA TRP A 23 5.55 -9.23 -1.01
C TRP A 23 5.34 -9.30 0.52
N ALA A 24 5.04 -8.17 1.17
CA ALA A 24 4.81 -8.11 2.61
C ALA A 24 3.59 -8.94 3.04
N TYR A 25 2.50 -8.94 2.25
CA TYR A 25 1.33 -9.76 2.56
C TYR A 25 1.60 -11.27 2.50
N GLY A 26 2.57 -11.70 1.70
CA GLY A 26 3.09 -13.06 1.74
C GLY A 26 3.69 -13.42 3.11
N VAL A 27 4.47 -12.51 3.70
CA VAL A 27 5.06 -12.68 5.05
C VAL A 27 3.99 -12.59 6.14
N ILE A 28 3.13 -11.57 6.08
CA ILE A 28 2.05 -11.32 7.06
C ILE A 28 1.13 -12.54 7.16
N GLY A 29 0.70 -13.08 6.01
CA GLY A 29 -0.29 -14.15 5.94
C GLY A 29 0.12 -15.44 6.68
N VAL A 30 1.42 -15.72 6.78
CA VAL A 30 1.97 -16.90 7.47
C VAL A 30 1.63 -16.88 8.97
N HIS A 31 1.60 -15.71 9.60
CA HIS A 31 1.38 -15.56 11.04
C HIS A 31 -0.09 -15.30 11.42
N LEU A 32 -0.99 -15.23 10.44
CA LEU A 32 -2.42 -15.00 10.67
C LEU A 32 -3.23 -16.30 10.56
N THR A 33 -4.41 -16.33 11.18
CA THR A 33 -5.35 -17.47 11.15
C THR A 33 -6.77 -17.01 10.82
N GLU A 34 -7.61 -17.95 10.37
CA GLU A 34 -9.04 -17.74 10.14
C GLU A 34 -9.35 -16.46 9.33
N ALA A 35 -10.31 -15.66 9.80
CA ALA A 35 -10.75 -14.42 9.18
C ALA A 35 -9.60 -13.43 8.90
N ALA A 36 -8.58 -13.37 9.75
CA ALA A 36 -7.43 -12.49 9.53
C ALA A 36 -6.57 -12.97 8.35
N ARG A 37 -6.39 -14.28 8.19
CA ARG A 37 -5.70 -14.84 7.02
C ARG A 37 -6.49 -14.62 5.73
N THR A 38 -7.81 -14.77 5.78
CA THR A 38 -8.70 -14.46 4.64
C THR A 38 -8.62 -12.99 4.25
N ALA A 39 -8.63 -12.08 5.23
CA ALA A 39 -8.47 -10.65 4.98
C ALA A 39 -7.11 -10.30 4.37
N ALA A 40 -6.01 -10.94 4.81
CA ALA A 40 -4.69 -10.74 4.24
C ALA A 40 -4.61 -11.18 2.77
N ARG A 41 -5.19 -12.34 2.42
CA ARG A 41 -5.27 -12.80 1.02
C ARG A 41 -6.09 -11.84 0.15
N ALA A 42 -7.20 -11.32 0.68
CA ALA A 42 -8.02 -10.34 -0.03
C ALA A 42 -7.26 -9.02 -0.25
N ALA A 43 -6.49 -8.56 0.74
CA ALA A 43 -5.64 -7.38 0.60
C ALA A 43 -4.54 -7.60 -0.46
N GLU A 44 -3.84 -8.72 -0.40
CA GLU A 44 -2.83 -9.12 -1.39
C GLU A 44 -3.40 -9.13 -2.82
N ALA A 45 -4.60 -9.71 -3.01
CA ALA A 45 -5.30 -9.71 -4.30
C ALA A 45 -5.65 -8.29 -4.78
N ALA A 46 -6.10 -7.41 -3.89
CA ALA A 46 -6.39 -6.01 -4.22
C ALA A 46 -5.12 -5.22 -4.60
N HIS A 47 -3.98 -5.52 -3.97
CA HIS A 47 -2.69 -4.96 -4.38
C HIS A 47 -2.24 -5.50 -5.75
N ARG A 48 -2.36 -6.82 -6.00
CA ARG A 48 -2.05 -7.40 -7.32
C ARG A 48 -2.89 -6.78 -8.44
N SER A 49 -4.20 -6.66 -8.25
CA SER A 49 -5.08 -6.02 -9.24
C SER A 49 -4.67 -4.58 -9.55
N ARG A 50 -4.25 -3.81 -8.54
CA ARG A 50 -3.76 -2.43 -8.73
C ARG A 50 -2.40 -2.37 -9.42
N ARG A 51 -1.47 -3.25 -9.03
CA ARG A 51 -0.18 -3.41 -9.70
C ARG A 51 -0.37 -3.69 -11.19
N ASP A 52 -1.24 -4.63 -11.53
CA ASP A 52 -1.46 -5.04 -12.92
C ASP A 52 -2.08 -3.91 -13.76
N ALA A 53 -3.02 -3.15 -13.18
CA ALA A 53 -3.58 -1.95 -13.80
C ALA A 53 -2.52 -0.85 -14.01
N LEU A 54 -1.67 -0.59 -13.01
CA LEU A 54 -0.57 0.38 -13.11
C LEU A 54 0.48 -0.02 -14.14
N LEU A 55 0.81 -1.31 -14.22
CA LEU A 55 1.73 -1.84 -15.23
C LEU A 55 1.23 -1.54 -16.64
N LEU A 56 -0.05 -1.80 -16.90
CA LEU A 56 -0.67 -1.50 -18.19
C LEU A 56 -0.64 0.01 -18.47
N GLN A 57 -1.08 0.84 -17.51
CA GLN A 57 -1.11 2.29 -17.64
C GLN A 57 0.28 2.88 -17.94
N LEU A 58 1.32 2.42 -17.24
CA LEU A 58 2.69 2.90 -17.45
C LEU A 58 3.29 2.40 -18.76
N ALA A 59 2.93 1.21 -19.22
CA ALA A 59 3.37 0.66 -20.51
C ALA A 59 2.69 1.33 -21.71
N GLU A 60 1.43 1.74 -21.57
CA GLU A 60 0.71 2.54 -22.58
C GLU A 60 1.20 3.99 -22.62
N GLY A 61 1.68 4.52 -21.50
CA GLY A 61 2.34 5.80 -21.41
C GLY A 61 3.80 5.78 -21.89
N SER A 62 4.44 6.95 -21.92
CA SER A 62 5.90 7.06 -22.10
C SER A 62 6.67 6.91 -20.77
N GLY A 63 6.06 6.27 -19.77
CA GLY A 63 6.60 6.14 -18.43
C GLY A 63 7.55 4.94 -18.31
N GLN A 64 8.63 5.08 -17.55
CA GLN A 64 9.48 3.94 -17.26
C GLN A 64 8.83 3.06 -16.20
N VAL A 65 8.60 1.79 -16.52
CA VAL A 65 8.09 0.80 -15.56
C VAL A 65 9.24 0.36 -14.64
N PRO A 66 9.20 0.67 -13.33
CA PRO A 66 10.20 0.16 -12.39
C PRO A 66 10.12 -1.37 -12.30
N ALA A 67 11.28 -2.02 -12.31
CA ALA A 67 11.38 -3.45 -12.09
C ALA A 67 11.01 -3.81 -10.63
N ASP A 68 10.35 -4.95 -10.46
CA ASP A 68 10.12 -5.55 -9.15
C ASP A 68 11.46 -6.05 -8.55
N ARG A 69 11.48 -6.24 -7.23
CA ARG A 69 12.64 -6.73 -6.48
C ARG A 69 12.38 -8.15 -5.99
N ALA A 70 13.41 -9.00 -5.98
CA ALA A 70 13.32 -10.35 -5.43
C ALA A 70 12.98 -10.40 -3.92
N GLY A 71 13.20 -9.29 -3.20
CA GLY A 71 12.85 -9.16 -1.79
C GLY A 71 12.91 -7.71 -1.29
N TYR A 72 12.19 -7.46 -0.20
CA TYR A 72 12.07 -6.16 0.44
C TYR A 72 12.56 -6.22 1.88
N ALA A 73 13.28 -5.20 2.31
CA ALA A 73 13.72 -5.10 3.70
C ALA A 73 12.52 -4.81 4.60
N LEU A 74 12.31 -5.65 5.60
CA LEU A 74 11.30 -5.41 6.63
C LEU A 74 11.81 -4.40 7.65
N PRO A 75 10.93 -3.53 8.18
CA PRO A 75 11.32 -2.53 9.20
C PRO A 75 11.72 -3.17 10.53
N TYR A 76 11.27 -4.39 10.79
CA TYR A 76 11.57 -5.21 11.97
C TYR A 76 11.31 -6.69 11.64
N PRO A 77 11.85 -7.63 12.45
CA PRO A 77 11.49 -9.04 12.34
C PRO A 77 9.99 -9.27 12.54
N VAL A 78 9.38 -10.07 11.66
CA VAL A 78 7.98 -10.52 11.79
C VAL A 78 8.00 -11.99 12.15
N THR A 79 7.69 -12.30 13.40
CA THR A 79 7.84 -13.64 13.96
C THR A 79 6.54 -14.17 14.57
N ASP A 80 5.53 -13.31 14.73
CA ASP A 80 4.27 -13.65 15.36
C ASP A 80 3.09 -12.84 14.79
N ARG A 81 1.89 -13.12 15.31
CA ARG A 81 0.66 -12.45 14.89
C ARG A 81 0.69 -10.94 15.16
N ALA A 82 1.28 -10.49 16.26
CA ALA A 82 1.26 -9.09 16.65
C ALA A 82 2.15 -8.24 15.73
N SER A 83 3.39 -8.71 15.49
CA SER A 83 4.32 -8.11 14.53
C SER A 83 3.77 -8.14 13.10
N ALA A 84 3.06 -9.21 12.70
CA ALA A 84 2.42 -9.28 11.39
C ALA A 84 1.27 -8.27 11.22
N LEU A 85 0.41 -8.11 12.23
CA LEU A 85 -0.68 -7.12 12.19
C LEU A 85 -0.14 -5.69 12.20
N ARG A 86 0.93 -5.42 12.95
CA ARG A 86 1.62 -4.13 12.93
C ARG A 86 2.19 -3.84 11.54
N LEU A 87 2.83 -4.82 10.91
CA LEU A 87 3.34 -4.67 9.55
C LEU A 87 2.20 -4.41 8.55
N ALA A 88 1.07 -5.10 8.68
CA ALA A 88 -0.09 -4.87 7.81
C ALA A 88 -0.60 -3.42 7.87
N VAL A 89 -0.64 -2.83 9.06
CA VAL A 89 -0.99 -1.40 9.23
C VAL A 89 0.03 -0.50 8.53
N GLU A 90 1.31 -0.72 8.79
CA GLU A 90 2.40 0.11 8.25
C GLU A 90 2.50 0.05 6.72
N ILE A 91 2.31 -1.13 6.13
CA ILE A 91 2.28 -1.31 4.68
C ILE A 91 1.11 -0.53 4.06
N GLU A 92 -0.10 -0.66 4.62
CA GLU A 92 -1.27 0.04 4.08
C GLU A 92 -1.15 1.57 4.25
N GLU A 93 -0.62 2.05 5.37
CA GLU A 93 -0.35 3.48 5.59
C GLU A 93 0.71 4.02 4.61
N ARG A 94 1.81 3.28 4.42
CA ARG A 94 2.87 3.67 3.51
C ARG A 94 2.37 3.70 2.06
N THR A 95 1.68 2.67 1.63
CA THR A 95 1.10 2.60 0.27
C THR A 95 0.07 3.69 0.06
N ALA A 96 -0.80 3.97 1.04
CA ALA A 96 -1.66 5.16 1.02
C ALA A 96 -0.85 6.46 0.86
N GLY A 97 0.28 6.61 1.56
CA GLY A 97 1.19 7.74 1.42
C GLY A 97 1.70 7.95 -0.01
N HIS A 98 2.08 6.87 -0.70
CA HIS A 98 2.51 6.92 -2.11
C HIS A 98 1.36 7.31 -3.05
N TRP A 99 0.16 6.74 -2.87
CA TRP A 99 -1.02 7.14 -3.64
C TRP A 99 -1.43 8.60 -3.42
N ARG A 100 -1.33 9.08 -2.18
CA ARG A 100 -1.55 10.51 -1.86
C ARG A 100 -0.54 11.40 -2.57
N ALA A 101 0.72 11.01 -2.64
CA ALA A 101 1.76 11.76 -3.33
C ALA A 101 1.56 11.79 -4.85
N ALA A 102 0.86 10.80 -5.44
CA ALA A 102 0.50 10.79 -6.85
C ALA A 102 -0.68 11.72 -7.22
N LEU A 103 -1.56 12.05 -6.26
CA LEU A 103 -2.77 12.87 -6.53
C LEU A 103 -2.50 14.22 -7.21
N PRO A 104 -1.49 15.03 -6.79
CA PRO A 104 -1.21 16.32 -7.43
C PRO A 104 -0.72 16.19 -8.88
N HIS A 105 -0.25 15.01 -9.27
CA HIS A 105 0.31 14.77 -10.60
C HIS A 105 -0.64 14.01 -11.53
N THR A 106 -1.76 13.51 -11.03
CA THR A 106 -2.77 12.80 -11.82
C THR A 106 -3.94 13.72 -12.16
N THR A 107 -4.67 13.45 -13.24
CA THR A 107 -5.89 14.18 -13.63
C THR A 107 -6.97 13.20 -14.11
N GLY A 108 -8.22 13.65 -14.25
CA GLY A 108 -9.31 12.84 -14.82
C GLY A 108 -9.46 11.47 -14.16
N ALA A 109 -9.51 10.41 -14.99
CA ALA A 109 -9.65 9.03 -14.54
C ALA A 109 -8.48 8.57 -13.64
N ASP A 110 -7.25 8.97 -13.96
CA ASP A 110 -6.07 8.61 -13.17
C ASP A 110 -6.13 9.14 -11.75
N ARG A 111 -6.65 10.37 -11.58
CA ARG A 111 -6.84 10.95 -10.25
C ARG A 111 -7.90 10.20 -9.46
N ASN A 112 -8.98 9.76 -10.11
CA ASN A 112 -10.01 8.96 -9.46
C ASN A 112 -9.44 7.59 -9.01
N THR A 113 -8.64 6.95 -9.85
CA THR A 113 -7.94 5.69 -9.52
C THR A 113 -6.99 5.87 -8.34
N ALA A 114 -6.16 6.91 -8.36
CA ALA A 114 -5.23 7.21 -7.27
C ALA A 114 -5.98 7.50 -5.95
N LEU A 115 -7.10 8.23 -6.00
CA LEU A 115 -7.94 8.50 -4.84
C LEU A 115 -8.58 7.23 -4.29
N ALA A 116 -9.14 6.38 -5.16
CA ALA A 116 -9.71 5.10 -4.76
C ALA A 116 -8.66 4.20 -4.09
N ALA A 117 -7.46 4.09 -4.67
CA ALA A 117 -6.37 3.31 -4.10
C ALA A 117 -5.90 3.85 -2.74
N LEU A 118 -5.80 5.18 -2.58
CA LEU A 118 -5.54 5.84 -1.30
C LEU A 118 -6.61 5.47 -0.26
N THR A 119 -7.89 5.63 -0.60
CA THR A 119 -9.01 5.36 0.31
C THR A 119 -9.04 3.89 0.73
N ASP A 120 -8.87 2.96 -0.21
CA ASP A 120 -8.86 1.54 0.06
C ASP A 120 -7.75 1.14 1.01
N CYS A 121 -6.53 1.67 0.80
CA CYS A 121 -5.42 1.45 1.72
C CYS A 121 -5.71 2.01 3.11
N ALA A 122 -6.22 3.24 3.22
CA ALA A 122 -6.57 3.84 4.50
C ALA A 122 -7.66 3.03 5.25
N LEU A 123 -8.65 2.50 4.52
CA LEU A 123 -9.68 1.64 5.09
C LEU A 123 -9.10 0.31 5.57
N ARG A 124 -8.21 -0.32 4.80
CA ARG A 124 -7.52 -1.56 5.22
C ARG A 124 -6.63 -1.33 6.43
N ALA A 125 -5.83 -0.26 6.47
CA ALA A 125 -5.05 0.12 7.66
C ALA A 125 -5.93 0.22 8.91
N THR A 126 -7.09 0.87 8.79
CA THR A 126 -8.07 1.01 9.89
C THR A 126 -8.63 -0.35 10.34
N ARG A 127 -8.93 -1.25 9.40
CA ARG A 127 -9.38 -2.63 9.72
C ARG A 127 -8.28 -3.44 10.40
N TRP A 128 -7.02 -3.27 10.01
CA TRP A 128 -5.89 -3.92 10.66
C TRP A 128 -5.64 -3.39 12.07
N ARG A 129 -5.70 -2.06 12.29
CA ARG A 129 -5.62 -1.48 13.65
C ARG A 129 -6.69 -2.05 14.57
N ARG A 130 -7.93 -2.20 14.06
CA ARG A 130 -9.03 -2.85 14.81
C ARG A 130 -8.71 -4.31 15.13
N THR A 131 -8.24 -5.08 14.15
CA THR A 131 -7.87 -6.50 14.34
C THR A 131 -6.72 -6.66 15.34
N ALA A 132 -5.80 -5.70 15.39
CA ALA A 132 -4.65 -5.66 16.28
C ALA A 132 -4.98 -5.16 17.69
N GLY A 133 -6.19 -4.63 17.93
CA GLY A 133 -6.52 -3.94 19.18
C GLY A 133 -5.71 -2.66 19.42
N MET A 134 -5.17 -2.04 18.36
CA MET A 134 -4.36 -0.81 18.46
C MET A 134 -5.23 0.42 18.68
N THR A 135 -4.80 1.32 19.57
CA THR A 135 -5.45 2.61 19.84
C THR A 135 -4.49 3.79 19.59
N PRO A 136 -4.92 4.87 18.91
CA PRO A 136 -6.23 5.05 18.29
C PRO A 136 -6.38 4.22 17.00
N VAL A 137 -7.61 3.74 16.74
CA VAL A 137 -7.91 2.92 15.54
C VAL A 137 -7.77 3.75 14.25
N THR A 138 -7.82 5.08 14.37
CA THR A 138 -7.62 6.06 13.29
C THR A 138 -6.53 7.05 13.67
N VAL A 139 -5.61 7.34 12.75
CA VAL A 139 -4.71 8.48 12.89
C VAL A 139 -5.39 9.73 12.30
N PRO A 140 -5.22 10.92 12.90
CA PRO A 140 -5.71 12.17 12.33
C PRO A 140 -5.16 12.39 10.92
N PHE A 141 -5.94 13.06 10.06
CA PHE A 141 -5.47 13.47 8.76
C PHE A 141 -4.26 14.40 8.91
N PRO A 142 -3.17 14.22 8.13
CA PRO A 142 -1.99 15.08 8.22
C PRO A 142 -2.38 16.56 8.08
N GLY A 143 -2.03 17.38 9.08
CA GLY A 143 -2.37 18.81 9.13
C GLY A 143 -3.48 19.21 10.11
N ARG A 144 -4.05 18.28 10.88
CA ARG A 144 -4.85 18.61 12.06
C ARG A 144 -4.17 18.11 13.34
N PRO A 145 -4.09 18.92 14.42
CA PRO A 145 -3.67 18.41 15.71
C PRO A 145 -4.68 17.37 16.21
N ALA A 146 -4.17 16.42 17.00
CA ALA A 146 -4.96 15.42 17.72
C ALA A 146 -5.88 16.08 18.76
#